data_AF-A0A931MW70-F1
#
_entry.id   AF-A0A931MW70-F1
#
_cell.length_a   1.000
_cell.length_b   1.000
_cell.length_c   1.000
_cell.angle_alpha   90.00
_cell.angle_beta   90.00
_cell.angle_gamma   90.00
#
_symmetry.space_group_name_H-M   'P 1'
#
loop_
_entity.id
_entity.type
_entity.pdbx_description
1 polymer ?
#
loop_
_entity_poly.entity_id
_entity_poly.type
_entity_poly.pdbx_seq_one_letter_code
_entity_poly.pdbx_strand_id
1 'polypeptide(L)'
;MDQVQTEERQVTMPRIGDDAPAFQAATNQGNIKLEDYSGKWLVLFSHPSDFTPVCTTEFVGLQEIYPELRKMNTELLGLSVDSVSSHIAWIRSIEENFDTNIEFPVIADLDKEVAMKYGMIMPGESQVETTRAVFVIDDKQKIRSIIYYPLTTGRNMHEILRLVKALQTTDEHQVSTPANWLEGDKGVLSPPKSQEEAAERAKRDDIEYIDWYISKKEIK
;
A
#
# COMPACT_ATOMS: atom_id res chain seq x y z
N MET A 1 -36.91 -12.79 -28.08
CA MET A 1 -36.57 -12.78 -26.65
C MET A 1 -35.06 -12.83 -26.60
N ASP A 2 -34.44 -11.66 -26.70
CA ASP A 2 -32.99 -11.54 -26.71
C ASP A 2 -32.49 -11.77 -25.29
N GLN A 3 -31.73 -12.85 -25.11
CA GLN A 3 -31.03 -13.12 -23.87
C GLN A 3 -29.91 -12.09 -23.75
N VAL A 4 -30.10 -11.12 -22.86
CA VAL A 4 -29.01 -10.25 -22.40
C VAL A 4 -28.01 -11.15 -21.69
N GLN A 5 -26.91 -11.46 -22.35
CA GLN A 5 -25.73 -12.02 -21.71
C GLN A 5 -25.20 -10.94 -20.77
N THR A 6 -25.57 -11.00 -19.49
CA THR A 6 -24.79 -10.36 -18.43
C THR A 6 -23.43 -11.03 -18.41
N GLU A 7 -22.42 -10.39 -19.00
CA GLU A 7 -21.04 -10.72 -18.73
C GLU A 7 -20.83 -10.60 -17.22
N GLU A 8 -20.71 -11.74 -16.52
CA GLU A 8 -20.21 -11.74 -15.16
C GLU A 8 -18.81 -11.15 -15.20
N ARG A 9 -18.68 -9.88 -14.79
CA ARG A 9 -17.37 -9.24 -14.58
C ARG A 9 -16.65 -10.09 -13.54
N GLN A 10 -15.73 -10.92 -13.99
CA GLN A 10 -14.92 -11.74 -13.11
C GLN A 10 -14.03 -10.80 -12.30
N VAL A 11 -14.41 -10.55 -11.05
CA VAL A 11 -13.64 -9.70 -10.13
C VAL A 11 -12.43 -10.51 -9.69
N THR A 12 -11.30 -10.28 -10.36
CA THR A 12 -10.03 -10.90 -10.00
C THR A 12 -9.24 -9.98 -9.09
N MET A 13 -8.67 -10.56 -8.04
CA MET A 13 -7.76 -9.85 -7.14
C MET A 13 -6.62 -9.18 -7.94
N PRO A 14 -6.26 -7.93 -7.62
CA PRO A 14 -5.09 -7.30 -8.21
C PRO A 14 -3.82 -8.11 -7.91
N ARG A 15 -2.82 -8.01 -8.79
CA ARG A 15 -1.57 -8.78 -8.68
C ARG A 15 -0.38 -7.86 -8.56
N ILE A 16 0.59 -8.27 -7.77
CA ILE A 16 1.88 -7.57 -7.68
C ILE A 16 2.57 -7.62 -9.06
N GLY A 17 3.01 -6.45 -9.53
CA GLY A 17 3.64 -6.25 -10.85
C GLY A 17 2.69 -5.76 -11.95
N ASP A 18 1.38 -5.93 -11.78
CA ASP A 18 0.38 -5.42 -12.72
C ASP A 18 0.12 -3.92 -12.50
N ASP A 19 -0.47 -3.26 -13.51
CA ASP A 19 -1.00 -1.90 -13.35
C ASP A 19 -2.10 -1.90 -12.30
N ALA A 20 -2.08 -0.91 -11.42
CA ALA A 20 -3.13 -0.69 -10.45
C ALA A 20 -4.46 -0.35 -11.17
N PRO A 21 -5.60 -0.97 -10.80
CA PRO A 21 -6.88 -0.70 -11.45
C PRO A 21 -7.27 0.77 -11.41
N ALA A 22 -7.43 1.39 -12.59
CA ALA A 22 -7.80 2.80 -12.66
C ALA A 22 -9.15 3.10 -11.98
N PHE A 23 -9.21 4.24 -11.30
CA PHE A 23 -10.43 4.75 -10.68
C PHE A 23 -10.50 6.28 -10.77
N GLN A 24 -11.72 6.78 -10.69
CA GLN A 24 -12.03 8.17 -10.37
C GLN A 24 -13.08 8.13 -9.26
N ALA A 25 -12.87 8.89 -8.19
CA ALA A 25 -13.74 8.81 -7.01
C ALA A 25 -13.85 10.16 -6.30
N ALA A 26 -14.97 10.34 -5.60
CA ALA A 26 -15.17 11.47 -4.71
C ALA A 26 -14.47 11.21 -3.36
N THR A 27 -13.83 12.24 -2.81
CA THR A 27 -13.24 12.19 -1.47
C THR A 27 -13.74 13.35 -0.62
N ASN A 28 -13.43 13.32 0.68
CA ASN A 28 -13.61 14.47 1.57
C ASN A 28 -12.84 15.74 1.16
N GLN A 29 -11.85 15.62 0.26
CA GLN A 29 -11.04 16.75 -0.23
C GLN A 29 -11.30 17.08 -1.71
N GLY A 30 -12.34 16.51 -2.32
CA GLY A 30 -12.69 16.70 -3.73
C GLY A 30 -12.53 15.43 -4.57
N ASN A 31 -12.76 15.55 -5.87
CA ASN A 31 -12.65 14.42 -6.78
C ASN A 31 -11.17 14.16 -7.14
N ILE A 32 -10.79 12.90 -7.14
CA ILE A 32 -9.46 12.43 -7.54
C ILE A 32 -9.58 11.31 -8.55
N LYS A 33 -8.48 11.00 -9.21
CA LYS A 33 -8.27 9.79 -9.99
C LYS A 33 -6.90 9.20 -9.70
N LEU A 34 -6.70 7.92 -10.00
CA LEU A 34 -5.42 7.25 -9.75
C LEU A 34 -4.25 7.97 -10.42
N GLU A 35 -4.45 8.51 -11.62
CA GLU A 35 -3.41 9.20 -12.38
C GLU A 35 -2.92 10.50 -11.73
N ASP A 36 -3.68 11.08 -10.79
CA ASP A 36 -3.23 12.26 -10.03
C ASP A 36 -2.01 11.96 -9.14
N TYR A 37 -1.75 10.66 -8.87
CA TYR A 37 -0.61 10.17 -8.11
C TYR A 37 0.55 9.70 -9.01
N SER A 38 0.45 9.84 -10.34
CA SER A 38 1.55 9.42 -11.23
C SER A 38 2.85 10.17 -10.91
N GLY A 39 3.96 9.44 -10.83
CA GLY A 39 5.24 9.99 -10.38
C GLY A 39 5.40 10.05 -8.85
N LYS A 40 4.40 9.61 -8.09
CA LYS A 40 4.45 9.43 -6.63
C LYS A 40 4.09 8.00 -6.26
N TRP A 41 4.59 7.55 -5.11
CA TRP A 41 4.10 6.32 -4.52
C TRP A 41 2.77 6.58 -3.82
N LEU A 42 1.91 5.57 -3.77
CA LEU A 42 0.59 5.65 -3.14
C LEU A 42 0.37 4.43 -2.25
N VAL A 43 0.03 4.67 -0.99
CA VAL A 43 -0.55 3.65 -0.12
C VAL A 43 -2.06 3.85 -0.10
N LEU A 44 -2.75 3.06 -0.91
CA LEU A 44 -4.21 2.98 -0.91
C LEU A 44 -4.62 1.95 0.13
N PHE A 45 -5.47 2.34 1.09
CA PHE A 45 -5.92 1.46 2.15
C PHE A 45 -7.42 1.60 2.39
N SER A 46 -8.06 0.50 2.78
CA SER A 46 -9.48 0.52 3.14
C SER A 46 -9.70 0.32 4.63
N HIS A 47 -10.86 0.78 5.11
CA HIS A 47 -11.35 0.51 6.46
C HIS A 47 -12.85 0.16 6.43
N PRO A 48 -13.34 -0.70 7.34
CA PRO A 48 -14.72 -1.18 7.30
C PRO A 48 -15.80 -0.09 7.31
N SER A 49 -15.74 0.82 8.27
CA SER A 49 -16.69 1.93 8.41
C SER A 49 -16.12 3.04 9.30
N ASP A 50 -16.51 4.27 9.00
CA ASP A 50 -16.31 5.44 9.86
C ASP A 50 -16.93 5.23 11.26
N PHE A 51 -16.48 6.02 12.24
CA PHE A 51 -16.98 5.95 13.63
C PHE A 51 -16.80 4.57 14.32
N THR A 52 -15.87 3.74 13.85
CA THR A 52 -15.52 2.46 14.50
C THR A 52 -14.14 2.53 15.15
N PRO A 53 -13.93 1.91 16.34
CA PRO A 53 -12.79 2.21 17.20
C PRO A 53 -11.44 1.80 16.59
N VAL A 54 -11.34 0.61 16.00
CA VAL A 54 -10.07 0.16 15.39
C VAL A 54 -9.70 1.05 14.20
N CYS A 55 -10.67 1.43 13.37
CA CYS A 55 -10.44 2.34 12.25
C CYS A 55 -9.94 3.70 12.75
N THR A 56 -10.50 4.22 13.83
CA THR A 56 -10.04 5.48 14.44
C THR A 56 -8.58 5.38 14.89
N THR A 57 -8.19 4.28 15.55
CA THR A 57 -6.79 4.08 15.95
C THR A 57 -5.84 3.99 14.75
N GLU A 58 -6.28 3.39 13.64
CA GLU A 58 -5.47 3.29 12.43
C GLU A 58 -5.31 4.63 11.72
N PHE A 59 -6.36 5.47 11.67
CA PHE A 59 -6.26 6.80 11.06
C PHE A 59 -5.31 7.70 11.83
N VAL A 60 -5.36 7.68 13.17
CA VAL A 60 -4.39 8.40 14.02
C VAL A 60 -2.96 7.90 13.76
N GLY A 61 -2.74 6.58 13.79
CA GLY A 61 -1.41 6.00 13.55
C GLY A 61 -0.88 6.22 12.12
N LEU A 62 -1.76 6.24 11.11
CA LEU A 62 -1.38 6.58 9.73
C LEU A 62 -0.95 8.04 9.62
N GLN A 63 -1.66 8.95 10.30
CA GLN A 63 -1.30 10.37 10.32
C GLN A 63 0.06 10.60 11.00
N GLU A 64 0.40 9.84 12.04
CA GLU A 64 1.71 9.91 12.70
C GLU A 64 2.88 9.58 11.74
N ILE A 65 2.72 8.58 10.85
CA ILE A 65 3.77 8.21 9.88
C ILE A 65 3.71 9.01 8.57
N TYR A 66 2.62 9.74 8.32
CA TYR A 66 2.39 10.40 7.04
C TYR A 66 3.45 11.46 6.67
N PRO A 67 3.98 12.27 7.60
CA PRO A 67 5.08 13.19 7.30
C PRO A 67 6.33 12.47 6.76
N GLU A 68 6.66 11.29 7.27
CA GLU A 68 7.79 10.50 6.79
C GLU A 68 7.52 9.90 5.40
N LEU A 69 6.31 9.40 5.16
CA LEU A 69 5.91 8.93 3.83
C LEU A 69 6.00 10.05 2.78
N ARG A 70 5.56 11.27 3.11
CA ARG A 70 5.65 12.42 2.18
C ARG A 70 7.09 12.82 1.87
N LYS A 71 8.01 12.75 2.84
CA LYS A 71 9.46 12.95 2.60
C LYS A 71 10.01 11.98 1.57
N MET A 72 9.42 10.79 1.49
CA MET A 72 9.75 9.72 0.54
C MET A 72 8.86 9.75 -0.72
N ASN A 73 8.24 10.88 -1.06
CA ASN A 73 7.37 11.02 -2.23
C ASN A 73 6.23 9.97 -2.26
N THR A 74 5.67 9.66 -1.09
CA THR A 74 4.59 8.69 -0.90
C THR A 74 3.36 9.35 -0.28
N GLU A 75 2.21 9.18 -0.92
CA GLU A 75 0.92 9.69 -0.45
C GLU A 75 0.08 8.58 0.21
N LEU A 76 -0.86 8.97 1.07
CA LEU A 76 -1.87 8.08 1.66
C LEU A 76 -3.23 8.37 1.02
N LEU A 77 -4.03 7.31 0.82
CA LEU A 77 -5.41 7.43 0.37
C LEU A 77 -6.29 6.40 1.07
N GLY A 78 -7.20 6.87 1.91
CA GLY A 78 -8.18 6.03 2.59
C GLY A 78 -9.38 5.70 1.71
N LEU A 79 -10.14 4.66 2.09
CA LEU A 79 -11.36 4.27 1.42
C LEU A 79 -12.30 3.54 2.39
N SER A 80 -13.57 3.93 2.40
CA SER A 80 -14.66 3.07 2.87
C SER A 80 -15.89 3.26 1.99
N VAL A 81 -16.94 2.50 2.30
CA VAL A 81 -18.25 2.59 1.63
C VAL A 81 -19.15 3.68 2.23
N ASP A 82 -18.61 4.51 3.13
CA ASP A 82 -19.34 5.62 3.74
C ASP A 82 -19.41 6.86 2.82
N SER A 83 -20.25 7.82 3.17
CA SER A 83 -20.41 9.06 2.39
C SER A 83 -19.33 10.10 2.71
N VAL A 84 -19.11 11.05 1.80
CA VAL A 84 -18.24 12.22 2.04
C VAL A 84 -18.62 12.97 3.32
N SER A 85 -19.91 13.15 3.58
CA SER A 85 -20.39 13.79 4.82
C SER A 85 -20.01 13.02 6.08
N SER A 86 -20.00 11.69 6.01
CA SER A 86 -19.56 10.83 7.10
C SER A 86 -18.06 11.03 7.37
N HIS A 87 -17.24 10.99 6.32
CA HIS A 87 -15.79 11.19 6.47
C HIS A 87 -15.46 12.55 7.09
N ILE A 88 -16.12 13.63 6.65
CA ILE A 88 -15.92 14.98 7.21
C ILE A 88 -16.28 15.01 8.70
N ALA A 89 -17.42 14.45 9.07
CA ALA A 89 -17.87 14.42 10.46
C ALA A 89 -16.94 13.56 11.33
N TRP A 90 -16.48 12.42 10.82
CA TRP A 90 -15.60 11.52 11.54
C TRP A 90 -14.19 12.10 11.71
N ILE A 91 -13.60 12.69 10.66
CA ILE A 91 -12.29 13.34 10.74
C ILE A 91 -12.30 14.50 11.75
N ARG A 92 -13.36 15.32 11.76
CA ARG A 92 -13.54 16.37 12.80
C ARG A 92 -13.62 15.78 14.20
N SER A 93 -14.36 14.68 14.35
CA SER A 93 -14.41 13.97 15.63
C SER A 93 -13.04 13.43 16.05
N ILE A 94 -12.20 12.98 15.12
CA ILE A 94 -10.82 12.56 15.43
C ILE A 94 -10.00 13.76 15.90
N GLU A 95 -10.04 14.88 15.18
CA GLU A 95 -9.32 16.10 15.55
C GLU A 95 -9.72 16.59 16.95
N GLU A 96 -11.02 16.65 17.24
CA GLU A 96 -11.54 17.09 18.54
C GLU A 96 -11.15 16.18 19.71
N ASN A 97 -11.08 14.85 19.50
CA ASN A 97 -10.91 13.89 20.60
C ASN A 97 -9.47 13.37 20.74
N PHE A 98 -8.65 13.45 19.68
CA PHE A 98 -7.29 12.91 19.64
C PHE A 98 -6.24 13.98 19.33
N ASP A 99 -6.62 15.25 19.16
CA ASP A 99 -5.71 16.35 18.79
C ASP A 99 -4.88 16.02 17.54
N THR A 100 -5.50 15.30 16.61
CA THR A 100 -4.85 14.77 15.41
C THR A 100 -5.62 15.19 14.17
N ASN A 101 -5.03 16.06 13.36
CA ASN A 101 -5.59 16.49 12.08
C ASN A 101 -5.23 15.49 10.96
N ILE A 102 -6.23 14.84 10.39
CA ILE A 102 -6.05 13.90 9.26
C ILE A 102 -5.88 14.68 7.95
N GLU A 103 -4.68 14.62 7.38
CA GLU A 103 -4.31 15.43 6.20
C GLU A 103 -4.53 14.71 4.87
N PHE A 104 -4.64 13.38 4.87
CA PHE A 104 -4.85 12.60 3.65
C PHE A 104 -6.33 12.46 3.27
N PRO A 105 -6.65 12.33 1.98
CA PRO A 105 -8.02 12.13 1.50
C PRO A 105 -8.56 10.72 1.81
N VAL A 106 -9.89 10.62 1.87
CA VAL A 106 -10.65 9.37 2.03
C VAL A 106 -11.71 9.29 0.94
N ILE A 107 -11.65 8.23 0.13
CA ILE A 107 -12.65 7.91 -0.89
C ILE A 107 -13.97 7.49 -0.24
N ALA A 108 -15.05 8.12 -0.70
CA ALA A 108 -16.43 7.71 -0.43
C ALA A 108 -16.93 6.78 -1.53
N ASP A 109 -16.77 5.46 -1.35
CA ASP A 109 -17.06 4.42 -2.34
C ASP A 109 -18.47 3.83 -2.17
N LEU A 110 -19.50 4.69 -2.21
CA LEU A 110 -20.90 4.32 -1.93
C LEU A 110 -21.44 3.19 -2.84
N ASP A 111 -20.98 3.13 -4.08
CA ASP A 111 -21.35 2.13 -5.08
C ASP A 111 -20.41 0.90 -5.09
N LYS A 112 -19.36 0.93 -4.26
CA LYS A 112 -18.36 -0.13 -4.08
C LYS A 112 -17.50 -0.37 -5.33
N GLU A 113 -17.48 0.54 -6.31
CA GLU A 113 -16.77 0.28 -7.56
C GLU A 113 -15.26 0.13 -7.33
N VAL A 114 -14.66 0.99 -6.50
CA VAL A 114 -13.21 0.95 -6.22
C VAL A 114 -12.90 -0.26 -5.34
N ALA A 115 -13.70 -0.51 -4.30
CA ALA A 115 -13.56 -1.64 -3.41
C ALA A 115 -13.64 -2.98 -4.16
N MET A 116 -14.53 -3.11 -5.15
CA MET A 116 -14.64 -4.32 -5.96
C MET A 116 -13.43 -4.45 -6.91
N LYS A 117 -12.99 -3.37 -7.58
CA LYS A 117 -11.78 -3.40 -8.43
C LYS A 117 -10.53 -3.86 -7.69
N TYR A 118 -10.42 -3.48 -6.42
CA TYR A 118 -9.30 -3.84 -5.55
C TYR A 118 -9.58 -5.06 -4.67
N GLY A 119 -10.71 -5.77 -4.83
CA GLY A 119 -11.03 -6.94 -4.02
C GLY A 119 -11.01 -6.66 -2.51
N MET A 120 -11.47 -5.50 -2.07
CA MET A 120 -11.46 -5.06 -0.68
C MET A 120 -12.63 -5.66 0.12
N ILE A 121 -13.71 -6.06 -0.54
CA ILE A 121 -14.86 -6.74 0.08
C ILE A 121 -14.61 -8.25 0.04
N MET A 122 -14.45 -8.86 1.21
CA MET A 122 -14.23 -10.30 1.37
C MET A 122 -15.52 -10.93 1.90
N PRO A 123 -16.30 -11.66 1.07
CA PRO A 123 -17.64 -12.16 1.46
C PRO A 123 -17.65 -13.11 2.67
N GLY A 124 -16.52 -13.73 2.99
CA GLY A 124 -16.36 -14.55 4.19
C GLY A 124 -16.28 -13.74 5.50
N GLU A 125 -16.04 -12.44 5.41
CA GLU A 125 -15.90 -11.52 6.55
C GLU A 125 -17.05 -10.51 6.60
N SER A 126 -17.37 -9.86 5.46
CA SER A 126 -18.50 -8.93 5.32
C SER A 126 -18.97 -8.87 3.85
N GLN A 127 -20.28 -8.72 3.65
CA GLN A 127 -20.88 -8.52 2.31
C GLN A 127 -21.00 -7.03 1.94
N VAL A 128 -20.79 -6.14 2.89
CA VAL A 128 -21.04 -4.70 2.72
C VAL A 128 -19.79 -3.88 2.92
N GLU A 129 -19.10 -4.12 4.03
CA GLU A 129 -17.93 -3.35 4.45
C GLU A 129 -16.67 -3.88 3.78
N THR A 130 -15.71 -3.00 3.55
CA THR A 130 -14.38 -3.41 3.14
C THR A 130 -13.60 -4.02 4.29
N THR A 131 -12.73 -4.97 4.00
CA THR A 131 -11.68 -5.41 4.92
C THR A 131 -10.60 -4.35 5.08
N ARG A 132 -9.59 -4.61 5.94
CA ARG A 132 -8.46 -3.71 6.15
C ARG A 132 -7.36 -3.99 5.12
N ALA A 133 -7.65 -3.71 3.86
CA ALA A 133 -6.71 -3.92 2.76
C ALA A 133 -5.69 -2.77 2.68
N VAL A 134 -4.48 -3.07 2.23
CA VAL A 134 -3.43 -2.10 1.92
C VAL A 134 -2.79 -2.47 0.59
N PHE A 135 -2.68 -1.50 -0.31
CA PHE A 135 -1.99 -1.57 -1.58
C PHE A 135 -0.88 -0.55 -1.58
N VAL A 136 0.36 -1.02 -1.76
CA VAL A 136 1.48 -0.12 -2.07
C VAL A 136 1.63 -0.08 -3.58
N ILE A 137 1.46 1.11 -4.17
CA ILE A 137 1.50 1.38 -5.60
C ILE A 137 2.70 2.30 -5.86
N ASP A 138 3.54 1.98 -6.84
CA ASP A 138 4.73 2.80 -7.14
C ASP A 138 4.45 4.02 -8.02
N ASP A 139 5.50 4.80 -8.28
CA ASP A 139 5.51 5.99 -9.13
C ASP A 139 5.07 5.74 -10.58
N LYS A 140 5.07 4.48 -11.02
CA LYS A 140 4.64 4.01 -12.34
C LYS A 140 3.25 3.37 -12.30
N GLN A 141 2.53 3.55 -11.19
CA GLN A 141 1.20 2.99 -10.94
C GLN A 141 1.16 1.45 -10.97
N LYS A 142 2.27 0.77 -10.63
CA LYS A 142 2.31 -0.69 -10.48
C LYS A 142 2.06 -1.09 -9.05
N ILE A 143 1.33 -2.19 -8.86
CA ILE A 143 1.14 -2.76 -7.51
C ILE A 143 2.42 -3.44 -7.05
N ARG A 144 2.92 -3.05 -5.88
CA ARG A 144 4.17 -3.55 -5.30
C ARG A 144 3.97 -4.46 -4.10
N SER A 145 2.89 -4.26 -3.37
CA SER A 145 2.51 -5.12 -2.25
C SER A 145 1.02 -5.03 -2.00
N ILE A 146 0.46 -6.12 -1.46
CA ILE A 146 -0.93 -6.24 -1.07
C ILE A 146 -0.98 -6.92 0.29
N ILE A 147 -1.70 -6.31 1.24
CA ILE A 147 -1.86 -6.84 2.59
C ILE A 147 -3.35 -6.82 2.96
N TYR A 148 -3.87 -7.92 3.50
CA TYR A 148 -5.25 -8.00 4.00
C TYR A 148 -5.26 -8.35 5.48
N TYR A 149 -5.83 -7.45 6.27
CA TYR A 149 -6.17 -7.70 7.67
C TYR A 149 -7.70 -7.90 7.80
N PRO A 150 -8.16 -8.77 8.72
CA PRO A 150 -9.59 -8.93 9.02
C PRO A 150 -10.14 -7.69 9.72
N LEU A 151 -11.46 -7.60 9.88
CA LEU A 151 -12.12 -6.47 10.55
C LEU A 151 -11.62 -6.31 12.00
N THR A 152 -11.25 -7.42 12.64
CA THR A 152 -10.89 -7.50 14.07
C THR A 152 -9.48 -7.02 14.41
N THR A 153 -8.57 -6.92 13.44
CA THR A 153 -7.13 -6.72 13.72
C THR A 153 -6.62 -5.42 13.09
N GLY A 154 -6.22 -4.47 13.92
CA GLY A 154 -5.55 -3.25 13.45
C GLY A 154 -4.19 -3.54 12.82
N ARG A 155 -3.85 -2.78 11.78
CA ARG A 155 -2.59 -2.89 11.03
C ARG A 155 -1.42 -2.29 11.80
N ASN A 156 -0.20 -2.68 11.39
CA ASN A 156 1.03 -2.12 11.92
C ASN A 156 1.53 -0.99 11.01
N MET A 157 1.45 0.26 11.47
CA MET A 157 1.85 1.45 10.71
C MET A 157 3.35 1.47 10.40
N HIS A 158 4.18 1.01 11.34
CA HIS A 158 5.62 0.93 11.13
C HIS A 158 5.99 -0.10 10.07
N GLU A 159 5.22 -1.19 9.92
CA GLU A 159 5.45 -2.14 8.83
C GLU A 159 5.07 -1.53 7.48
N ILE A 160 4.00 -0.74 7.38
CA ILE A 160 3.65 -0.02 6.15
C ILE A 160 4.79 0.93 5.76
N LEU A 161 5.28 1.74 6.69
CA LEU A 161 6.40 2.66 6.46
C LEU A 161 7.68 1.89 6.05
N ARG A 162 8.03 0.83 6.77
CA ARG A 162 9.21 0.00 6.50
C ARG A 162 9.13 -0.66 5.12
N LEU A 163 7.95 -1.16 4.74
CA LEU A 163 7.71 -1.77 3.44
C LEU A 163 7.92 -0.78 2.30
N VAL A 164 7.37 0.44 2.40
CA VAL A 164 7.59 1.48 1.38
C VAL A 164 9.09 1.81 1.29
N LYS A 165 9.78 1.99 2.43
CA LYS A 165 11.24 2.22 2.46
C LYS A 165 11.98 1.12 1.72
N ALA A 166 11.71 -0.14 2.07
CA ALA A 166 12.38 -1.29 1.48
C ALA A 166 12.17 -1.40 -0.04
N LEU A 167 10.95 -1.12 -0.51
CA LEU A 167 10.61 -1.16 -1.93
C LEU A 167 11.33 -0.04 -2.71
N GLN A 168 11.34 1.19 -2.19
CA GLN A 168 12.06 2.30 -2.81
C GLN A 168 13.58 2.06 -2.80
N THR A 169 14.13 1.57 -1.68
CA THR A 169 15.55 1.18 -1.59
C THR A 169 15.92 0.10 -2.61
N THR A 170 15.04 -0.88 -2.83
CA THR A 170 15.25 -1.92 -3.85
C THR A 170 15.35 -1.32 -5.25
N ASP A 171 14.44 -0.39 -5.57
CA ASP A 171 14.40 0.27 -6.88
C ASP A 171 15.61 1.20 -7.10
N GLU A 172 15.99 1.97 -6.09
CA GLU A 172 17.09 2.93 -6.18
C GLU A 172 18.46 2.23 -6.24
N HIS A 173 18.71 1.28 -5.35
CA HIS A 173 20.05 0.71 -5.18
C HIS A 173 20.23 -0.65 -5.87
N GLN A 174 19.19 -1.19 -6.52
CA GLN A 174 19.22 -2.46 -7.24
C GLN A 174 19.71 -3.61 -6.33
N VAL A 175 19.09 -3.72 -5.15
CA VAL A 175 19.34 -4.76 -4.15
C VAL A 175 18.03 -5.37 -3.69
N SER A 176 18.08 -6.57 -3.12
CA SER A 176 16.99 -7.13 -2.35
C SER A 176 17.15 -6.76 -0.87
N THR A 177 16.05 -6.45 -0.18
CA THR A 177 16.06 -6.27 1.28
C THR A 177 15.85 -7.63 1.98
N PRO A 178 16.74 -8.07 2.88
CA PRO A 178 16.58 -9.33 3.62
C PRO A 178 15.37 -9.31 4.58
N ALA A 179 15.09 -10.47 5.18
CA ALA A 179 14.07 -10.58 6.22
C ALA A 179 14.37 -9.64 7.40
N ASN A 180 13.34 -8.96 7.91
CA ASN A 180 13.42 -7.96 8.99
C ASN A 180 14.33 -6.76 8.69
N TRP A 181 14.63 -6.49 7.41
CA TRP A 181 15.45 -5.35 7.02
C TRP A 181 14.85 -4.02 7.48
N LEU A 182 15.68 -3.18 8.08
CA LEU A 182 15.43 -1.79 8.43
C LEU A 182 16.38 -0.86 7.67
N GLU A 183 16.02 0.42 7.61
CA GLU A 183 16.89 1.45 7.05
C GLU A 183 18.27 1.45 7.75
N GLY A 184 19.33 1.45 6.95
CA GLY A 184 20.71 1.32 7.42
C GLY A 184 21.26 -0.12 7.40
N ASP A 185 20.41 -1.14 7.27
CA ASP A 185 20.88 -2.52 7.06
C ASP A 185 21.39 -2.73 5.64
N LYS A 186 22.33 -3.67 5.49
CA LYS A 186 22.88 -4.07 4.18
C LYS A 186 21.81 -4.68 3.26
N GLY A 187 21.91 -4.38 1.97
CA GLY A 187 21.12 -5.02 0.91
C GLY A 187 21.75 -6.33 0.46
N VAL A 188 20.95 -7.28 -0.01
CA VAL A 188 21.37 -8.54 -0.61
C VAL A 188 21.48 -8.37 -2.13
N LEU A 189 22.60 -8.82 -2.71
CA LEU A 189 22.79 -8.80 -4.16
C LEU A 189 21.98 -9.92 -4.82
N SER A 190 21.37 -9.63 -5.98
CA SER A 190 20.74 -10.67 -6.79
C SER A 190 21.74 -11.78 -7.12
N PRO A 191 21.33 -13.07 -7.03
CA PRO A 191 22.25 -14.17 -7.24
C PRO A 191 22.82 -14.14 -8.68
N PRO A 192 24.08 -14.57 -8.87
CA PRO A 192 24.66 -14.75 -10.20
C PRO A 192 23.79 -15.68 -11.06
N LYS A 193 23.72 -15.41 -12.37
CA LYS A 193 22.97 -16.23 -13.34
C LYS A 193 23.84 -17.25 -14.08
N SER A 194 25.15 -17.23 -13.86
CA SER A 194 26.11 -18.13 -14.50
C SER A 194 27.26 -18.49 -13.54
N GLN A 195 27.98 -19.58 -13.87
CA GLN A 195 29.18 -19.99 -13.14
C GLN A 195 30.30 -18.93 -13.23
N GLU A 196 30.37 -18.22 -14.36
CA GLU A 196 31.31 -17.12 -14.56
C GLU A 196 31.00 -15.95 -13.63
N GLU A 197 29.74 -15.49 -13.58
CA GLU A 197 29.33 -14.42 -12.65
C GLU A 197 29.53 -14.81 -11.18
N ALA A 198 29.33 -16.09 -10.83
CA ALA A 198 29.61 -16.61 -9.49
C ALA A 198 31.10 -16.56 -9.15
N ALA A 199 31.96 -16.96 -10.09
CA ALA A 199 33.41 -16.90 -9.91
C ALA A 199 33.92 -15.45 -9.81
N GLU A 200 33.35 -14.52 -10.59
CA GLU A 200 33.68 -13.09 -10.47
C GLU A 200 33.20 -12.49 -9.14
N ARG A 201 32.03 -12.91 -8.65
CA ARG A 201 31.53 -12.45 -7.35
C ARG A 201 32.44 -12.86 -6.20
N ALA A 202 32.98 -14.08 -6.23
CA ALA A 202 33.88 -14.58 -5.19
C ALA A 202 35.21 -13.80 -5.10
N LYS A 203 35.55 -13.01 -6.13
CA LYS A 203 36.77 -12.18 -6.17
C LYS A 203 36.55 -10.76 -5.63
N ARG A 204 35.31 -10.35 -5.34
CA ARG A 204 34.99 -8.99 -4.87
C ARG A 204 35.33 -8.83 -3.39
N ASP A 205 35.97 -7.71 -3.07
CA ASP A 205 36.34 -7.29 -1.71
C ASP A 205 35.44 -6.18 -1.15
N ASP A 206 34.58 -5.58 -1.99
CA ASP A 206 33.66 -4.51 -1.65
C ASP A 206 32.31 -4.98 -1.09
N ILE A 207 32.17 -6.29 -0.84
CA ILE A 207 30.92 -6.93 -0.39
C ILE A 207 31.16 -7.87 0.79
N GLU A 208 30.13 -8.07 1.61
CA GLU A 208 30.10 -9.17 2.56
C GLU A 208 29.76 -10.46 1.79
N TYR A 209 30.80 -11.20 1.40
CA TYR A 209 30.67 -12.49 0.73
C TYR A 209 30.48 -13.61 1.76
N ILE A 210 29.31 -14.25 1.75
CA ILE A 210 29.04 -15.47 2.54
C ILE A 210 29.16 -16.69 1.61
N ASP A 211 28.49 -16.64 0.46
CA ASP A 211 28.61 -17.62 -0.62
C ASP A 211 28.25 -16.95 -1.96
N TRP A 212 28.43 -17.64 -3.09
CA TRP A 212 28.23 -17.11 -4.43
C TRP A 212 26.80 -16.56 -4.65
N TYR A 213 25.80 -17.17 -4.02
CA TYR A 213 24.39 -16.77 -4.13
C TYR A 213 23.93 -15.85 -2.98
N ILE A 214 24.75 -15.68 -1.94
CA ILE A 214 24.42 -14.87 -0.76
C ILE A 214 25.58 -13.93 -0.45
N SER A 215 25.44 -12.71 -0.95
CA SER A 215 26.39 -11.63 -0.66
C SER A 215 25.63 -10.35 -0.38
N LYS A 216 26.15 -9.52 0.52
CA LYS A 216 25.51 -8.26 0.93
C LYS A 216 26.39 -7.07 0.60
N LYS A 217 25.77 -5.92 0.34
CA LYS A 217 26.47 -4.64 0.18
C LYS A 217 25.87 -3.57 1.08
N GLU A 218 26.69 -2.61 1.48
CA GLU A 218 26.20 -1.39 2.12
C GLU A 218 25.30 -0.61 1.17
N ILE A 219 24.25 -0.01 1.72
CA ILE A 219 23.33 0.89 1.00
C ILE A 219 23.77 2.30 1.38
N LYS A 220 24.25 3.06 0.39
CA LYS A 220 24.78 4.41 0.56
C LYS A 220 23.77 5.44 0.12
#